data_AF-A0A9E5IT61-F1
#
_entry.id   AF-A0A9E5IT61-F1
#
_cell.length_a   1.000
_cell.length_b   1.000
_cell.length_c   1.000
_cell.angle_alpha   90.00
_cell.angle_beta   90.00
_cell.angle_gamma   90.00
#
_symmetry.space_group_name_H-M   'P 1'
#
loop_
_entity.id
_entity.type
_entity.pdbx_description
1 polymer ?
#
loop_
_entity_poly.entity_id
_entity_poly.type
_entity_poly.pdbx_seq_one_letter_code
_entity_poly.pdbx_strand_id
1 'polypeptide(L)'
;MFDASILLSALLNGLTTGAVYALIALGLTLIYGVLHIINFAHGASLMMALYGVYALKERWGVDPYVALPFMVPAMFVLGYGMQRLIINRAS
;
A
#
# COMPACT_ATOMS: atom_id res chain seq x y z
N MET A 1 24.48 -8.73 -27.11
CA MET A 1 23.17 -8.93 -27.77
C MET A 1 22.12 -8.94 -26.69
N PHE A 2 21.04 -8.18 -26.83
CA PHE A 2 19.93 -8.24 -25.86
C PHE A 2 19.27 -9.62 -25.99
N ASP A 3 19.38 -10.45 -24.96
CA ASP A 3 18.69 -11.72 -24.93
C ASP A 3 17.19 -11.47 -24.74
N ALA A 4 16.37 -12.18 -25.53
CA ALA A 4 14.91 -12.09 -25.45
C ALA A 4 14.38 -12.42 -24.05
N SER A 5 15.11 -13.24 -23.28
CA SER A 5 14.82 -13.55 -21.87
C SER A 5 14.92 -12.34 -20.95
N ILE A 6 15.89 -11.45 -21.17
CA ILE A 6 16.08 -10.21 -20.38
C ILE A 6 14.94 -9.25 -20.69
N LEU A 7 14.58 -9.11 -21.98
CA LEU A 7 13.51 -8.21 -22.41
C LEU A 7 12.15 -8.65 -21.85
N LEU A 8 11.85 -9.95 -21.89
CA LEU A 8 10.65 -10.51 -21.27
C LEU A 8 10.61 -10.27 -19.76
N SER A 9 11.73 -10.52 -19.06
CA SER A 9 11.81 -10.33 -17.60
C SER A 9 11.64 -8.86 -17.21
N ALA A 10 12.22 -7.93 -17.97
CA ALA A 10 12.07 -6.49 -17.75
C ALA A 10 10.63 -6.02 -17.97
N LEU A 11 9.96 -6.51 -19.01
CA LEU A 11 8.53 -6.20 -19.25
C LEU A 11 7.64 -6.73 -18.12
N LEU A 12 7.85 -7.96 -17.67
CA LEU A 12 7.09 -8.54 -16.56
C LEU A 12 7.33 -7.78 -15.25
N ASN A 13 8.56 -7.40 -14.96
CA ASN A 13 8.88 -6.61 -13.77
C ASN A 13 8.27 -5.20 -13.83
N GLY A 14 8.35 -4.55 -14.99
CA GLY A 14 7.72 -3.24 -15.24
C GLY A 14 6.20 -3.30 -15.12
N LEU A 15 5.56 -4.32 -15.68
CA LEU A 15 4.11 -4.53 -15.57
C LEU A 15 3.69 -4.78 -14.13
N THR A 16 4.43 -5.62 -13.40
CA THR A 16 4.16 -5.92 -11.99
C THR A 16 4.26 -4.65 -11.14
N THR A 17 5.35 -3.90 -11.29
CA THR A 17 5.56 -2.65 -10.54
C THR A 17 4.53 -1.59 -10.92
N GLY A 18 4.21 -1.46 -12.20
CA GLY A 18 3.16 -0.55 -12.69
C GLY A 18 1.78 -0.92 -12.15
N ALA A 19 1.44 -2.21 -12.08
CA ALA A 19 0.20 -2.69 -11.50
C ALA A 19 0.10 -2.36 -9.99
N VAL A 20 1.20 -2.49 -9.25
CA VAL A 20 1.24 -2.08 -7.83
C VAL A 20 0.96 -0.59 -7.67
N TYR A 21 1.61 0.27 -8.46
CA TYR A 21 1.35 1.72 -8.41
C TYR A 21 -0.07 2.08 -8.87
N ALA A 22 -0.60 1.40 -9.89
CA ALA A 22 -1.98 1.58 -10.34
C ALA A 22 -2.98 1.21 -9.24
N LEU A 23 -2.76 0.11 -8.52
CA LEU A 23 -3.60 -0.31 -7.39
C LEU A 23 -3.55 0.71 -6.24
N ILE A 24 -2.38 1.25 -5.93
CA ILE A 24 -2.23 2.31 -4.91
C ILE A 24 -3.03 3.55 -5.32
N ALA A 25 -2.91 3.99 -6.57
CA ALA A 25 -3.66 5.13 -7.10
C ALA A 25 -5.18 4.87 -7.08
N LEU A 26 -5.61 3.65 -7.44
CA LEU A 26 -7.01 3.24 -7.39
C LEU A 26 -7.60 3.31 -5.98
N GLY A 27 -6.85 2.90 -4.96
CA GLY A 27 -7.30 3.01 -3.56
C GLY A 27 -7.58 4.46 -3.17
N LEU A 28 -6.69 5.37 -3.59
CA LEU A 28 -6.86 6.79 -3.36
C LEU A 28 -8.10 7.35 -4.09
N THR A 29 -8.26 7.04 -5.39
CA THR A 29 -9.41 7.53 -6.18
C THR A 29 -10.75 6.98 -5.67
N LEU A 30 -10.79 5.75 -5.16
CA LEU A 30 -12.00 5.17 -4.56
C LEU A 30 -12.42 5.93 -3.29
N ILE A 31 -11.47 6.29 -2.42
CA ILE A 31 -11.74 7.08 -1.21
C ILE A 31 -12.32 8.45 -1.60
N TYR A 32 -11.68 9.15 -2.53
CA TYR A 32 -12.15 10.44 -3.03
C TYR A 32 -13.51 10.35 -3.72
N GLY A 33 -13.71 9.36 -4.57
CA GLY A 33 -14.93 9.22 -5.37
C GLY A 33 -16.17 8.92 -4.53
N VAL A 34 -16.01 8.23 -3.40
CA VAL A 34 -17.13 7.94 -2.49
C VAL A 34 -17.32 9.06 -1.47
N LEU A 35 -16.24 9.51 -0.82
CA LEU A 35 -16.34 10.44 0.32
C LEU A 35 -16.28 11.92 -0.07
N HIS A 36 -15.82 12.25 -1.28
CA HIS A 36 -15.56 13.63 -1.73
C HIS A 36 -14.64 14.44 -0.79
N ILE A 37 -13.87 13.78 0.09
CA ILE A 37 -12.95 14.39 1.05
C ILE A 37 -11.50 14.05 0.72
N ILE A 38 -10.64 15.06 0.85
CA ILE A 38 -9.20 14.93 0.59
C ILE A 38 -8.44 14.38 1.79
N ASN A 39 -8.09 13.10 1.73
CA ASN A 39 -7.23 12.45 2.72
C ASN A 39 -5.74 12.72 2.42
N PHE A 40 -5.21 13.83 2.94
CA PHE A 40 -3.79 14.17 2.87
C PHE A 40 -2.87 13.20 3.61
N ALA A 41 -3.40 12.42 4.56
CA ALA A 41 -2.63 11.45 5.33
C ALA A 41 -2.41 10.12 4.59
N HIS A 42 -3.01 9.93 3.40
CA HIS A 42 -2.92 8.66 2.67
C HIS A 42 -1.47 8.26 2.36
N GLY A 43 -0.63 9.19 1.92
CA GLY A 43 0.78 8.93 1.66
C GLY A 43 1.56 8.52 2.91
N ALA A 44 1.31 9.18 4.05
CA ALA A 44 1.91 8.82 5.33
C ALA A 44 1.43 7.44 5.83
N SER A 45 0.16 7.11 5.57
CA SER A 45 -0.44 5.81 5.90
C SER A 45 0.22 4.69 5.09
N LEU A 46 0.41 4.90 3.79
CA LEU A 46 1.14 3.97 2.92
C LEU A 46 2.57 3.72 3.44
N MET A 47 3.30 4.81 3.76
CA MET A 47 4.65 4.72 4.30
C MET A 47 4.69 3.94 5.62
N MET A 48 3.70 4.14 6.49
CA MET A 48 3.61 3.38 7.74
C MET A 48 3.44 1.87 7.49
N ALA A 49 2.65 1.46 6.50
CA ALA A 49 2.52 0.05 6.12
C ALA A 49 3.85 -0.53 5.64
N LEU A 50 4.54 0.19 4.74
CA LEU A 50 5.83 -0.19 4.16
C LEU A 50 6.91 -0.35 5.24
N TYR A 51 7.08 0.67 6.08
CA TYR A 51 8.02 0.63 7.20
C TYR A 51 7.63 -0.41 8.26
N GLY A 52 6.34 -0.68 8.41
CA GLY A 52 5.83 -1.74 9.26
C GLY A 52 6.30 -3.13 8.82
N VAL A 53 6.14 -3.44 7.53
CA VAL A 53 6.66 -4.69 6.93
C VAL A 53 8.19 -4.75 7.03
N TYR A 54 8.88 -3.64 6.73
CA TYR A 54 10.33 -3.55 6.87
C TYR A 54 10.79 -3.83 8.32
N ALA A 55 10.11 -3.26 9.31
CA ALA A 55 10.42 -3.48 10.72
C ALA A 55 10.17 -4.94 11.15
N LEU A 56 9.13 -5.59 10.61
CA LEU A 56 8.85 -7.01 10.83
C LEU A 56 9.97 -7.90 10.31
N LYS A 57 10.46 -7.59 9.10
CA LYS A 57 11.60 -8.26 8.49
C LYS A 57 12.87 -8.05 9.31
N GLU A 58 13.18 -6.81 9.69
CA GLU A 58 14.44 -6.48 10.36
C GLU A 58 14.52 -7.03 11.79
N ARG A 59 13.43 -6.98 12.55
CA ARG A 59 13.43 -7.36 13.97
C ARG A 59 13.14 -8.84 14.20
N TRP A 60 12.28 -9.43 13.36
CA TRP A 60 11.79 -10.79 13.55
C TRP A 60 12.12 -11.72 12.38
N GLY A 61 12.83 -11.24 11.36
CA GLY A 61 13.18 -12.05 10.19
C GLY A 61 11.97 -12.50 9.37
N VAL A 62 10.79 -11.88 9.57
CA VAL A 62 9.56 -12.29 8.90
C VAL A 62 9.67 -11.94 7.42
N ASP A 63 9.41 -12.92 6.57
CA ASP A 63 9.37 -12.72 5.13
C ASP A 63 8.30 -11.65 4.77
N PRO A 64 8.60 -10.69 3.87
CA PRO A 64 7.68 -9.62 3.50
C PRO A 64 6.30 -10.10 3.02
N TYR A 65 6.23 -11.26 2.36
CA TYR A 65 4.98 -11.84 1.90
C TYR A 65 4.18 -12.45 3.07
N VAL A 66 4.85 -13.03 4.05
CA VAL A 66 4.24 -13.56 5.29
C VAL A 66 3.82 -12.43 6.24
N ALA A 67 4.44 -11.26 6.16
CA ALA A 67 4.04 -10.08 6.92
C ALA A 67 2.67 -9.53 6.49
N LEU A 68 2.23 -9.78 5.25
CA LEU A 68 0.98 -9.24 4.69
C LEU A 68 -0.27 -9.63 5.52
N PRO A 69 -0.50 -10.92 5.89
CA PRO A 69 -1.60 -11.33 6.76
C PRO A 69 -1.69 -10.57 8.09
N PHE A 70 -0.58 -10.05 8.61
CA PHE A 70 -0.56 -9.31 9.88
C PHE A 70 -0.75 -7.81 9.64
N MET A 71 -0.08 -7.28 8.62
CA MET A 71 -0.04 -5.84 8.38
C MET A 71 -1.29 -5.31 7.69
N VAL A 72 -1.94 -6.12 6.85
CA VAL A 72 -3.22 -5.74 6.23
C VAL A 72 -4.32 -5.51 7.27
N PRO A 73 -4.60 -6.44 8.22
CA PRO A 73 -5.54 -6.17 9.31
C PRO A 73 -5.12 -5.00 10.20
N ALA A 74 -3.83 -4.90 10.55
CA ALA A 74 -3.34 -3.80 11.40
C ALA A 74 -3.60 -2.42 10.77
N MET A 75 -3.26 -2.27 9.48
CA MET A 75 -3.50 -1.02 8.75
C MET A 75 -4.98 -0.76 8.49
N PHE A 76 -5.80 -1.82 8.35
CA PHE A 76 -7.26 -1.66 8.28
C PHE A 76 -7.83 -1.10 9.57
N VAL A 77 -7.42 -1.63 10.74
CA VAL A 77 -7.85 -1.12 12.06
C VAL A 77 -7.42 0.33 12.24
N LEU A 78 -6.18 0.66 11.86
CA LEU A 78 -5.67 2.03 11.92
C LEU A 78 -6.47 2.98 11.01
N GLY A 79 -6.68 2.59 9.75
CA GLY A 79 -7.46 3.36 8.78
C GLY A 79 -8.90 3.57 9.23
N TYR A 80 -9.55 2.53 9.76
CA TYR A 80 -10.89 2.62 10.33
C TYR A 80 -10.93 3.56 11.54
N GLY A 81 -9.93 3.47 12.44
CA GLY A 81 -9.81 4.38 13.57
C GLY A 81 -9.68 5.85 13.12
N MET A 82 -8.83 6.10 12.13
CA MET A 82 -8.64 7.43 11.55
C MET A 82 -9.93 7.94 10.88
N GLN A 83 -10.63 7.09 10.13
CA GLN A 83 -11.91 7.41 9.53
C GLN A 83 -12.96 7.78 10.59
N ARG A 84 -13.11 6.96 11.63
CA ARG A 84 -14.16 7.13 12.64
C ARG A 84 -13.91 8.30 13.59
N LEU A 85 -12.66 8.53 13.97
CA LEU A 85 -12.31 9.51 15.01
C LEU A 85 -12.03 10.90 14.45
N ILE A 86 -11.38 10.98 13.28
CA ILE A 86 -10.92 12.24 12.71
C ILE A 86 -11.85 12.66 11.57
N ILE A 87 -12.03 11.80 10.57
CA ILE A 87 -12.71 12.19 9.33
C ILE A 87 -14.23 12.34 9.55
N ASN A 88 -14.89 11.36 10.17
CA ASN A 88 -16.34 11.42 10.46
C ASN A 88 -16.73 12.49 11.50
N ARG A 89 -15.78 13.10 12.22
CA ARG A 89 -16.09 14.19 13.16
C ARG A 89 -15.94 15.57 12.54
N ALA A 90 -15.19 15.67 11.44
CA ALA A 90 -14.92 16.92 10.74
C ALA A 90 -15.85 17.13 9.53
N SER A 91 -16.60 16.10 9.13
CA SER A 91 -17.65 16.12 8.11
C SER A 91 -19.02 15.97 8.74
#